data_AF-A0AA88WFV1-F1
#
_entry.id   AF-A0AA88WFV1-F1
#
_cell.length_a   1.000
_cell.length_b   1.000
_cell.length_c   1.000
_cell.angle_alpha   90.00
_cell.angle_beta   90.00
_cell.angle_gamma   90.00
#
_symmetry.space_group_name_H-M   'P 1'
#
loop_
_entity.id
_entity.type
_entity.pdbx_description
1 polymer ?
#
loop_
_entity_poly.entity_id
_entity_poly.type
_entity_poly.pdbx_seq_one_letter_code
_entity_poly.pdbx_strand_id
1 'polypeptide(L)'
;MLASRLLIVVVSILLRWRNVVKICESYLLQAPFGYSRKDVILIGVGVTVAGIGLKSGLEFYGVDPLQAGNVVQLVLVLGLTIGWISTYIFRVSNKEMTYAQQLRDYENKVMQKRLDGLTEAELEALLEQVEEDKRRLASGEKVN
;
A
#
# COMPACT_ATOMS: atom_id res chain seq x y z
N MET A 1 5.70 23.11 -35.89
CA MET A 1 5.34 23.86 -34.65
C MET A 1 4.37 23.11 -33.72
N LEU A 2 3.37 22.36 -34.21
CA LEU A 2 2.44 21.58 -33.38
C LEU A 2 3.10 20.43 -32.58
N ALA A 3 4.01 19.67 -33.20
CA ALA A 3 4.62 18.49 -32.57
C ALA A 3 5.43 18.82 -31.30
N SER A 4 6.08 19.99 -31.28
CA SER A 4 6.90 20.43 -30.14
C SER A 4 6.02 20.85 -28.94
N ARG A 5 4.85 21.44 -29.19
CA ARG A 5 3.87 21.79 -28.14
C ARG A 5 3.23 20.55 -27.53
N LEU A 6 2.95 19.53 -28.34
CA LEU A 6 2.44 18.25 -27.87
C LEU A 6 3.46 17.54 -26.95
N LEU A 7 4.74 17.57 -27.34
CA LEU A 7 5.81 16.94 -26.58
C LEU A 7 6.03 17.60 -25.21
N ILE A 8 5.95 18.93 -25.15
CA ILE A 8 6.05 19.70 -23.88
C ILE A 8 4.87 19.41 -22.96
N VAL A 9 3.65 19.29 -23.50
CA VAL A 9 2.45 18.92 -22.73
C VAL A 9 2.58 17.50 -22.19
N VAL A 10 3.01 16.54 -23.01
CA VAL A 10 3.23 15.15 -22.60
C VAL A 10 4.32 15.05 -21.53
N VAL A 11 5.44 15.74 -21.69
CA VAL A 11 6.54 15.76 -20.69
C VAL A 11 6.08 16.43 -19.39
N SER A 12 5.30 17.51 -19.46
CA SER A 12 4.74 18.17 -18.26
C SER A 12 3.74 17.28 -17.54
N ILE A 13 2.89 16.54 -18.27
CA ILE A 13 1.95 15.56 -17.70
C ILE A 13 2.73 14.42 -17.04
N LEU A 14 3.78 13.88 -17.68
CA LEU A 14 4.63 12.83 -17.12
C LEU A 14 5.39 13.28 -15.86
N LEU A 15 5.91 14.51 -15.85
CA LEU A 15 6.59 15.08 -14.69
C LEU A 15 5.61 15.35 -13.53
N ARG A 16 4.40 15.86 -13.84
CA ARG A 16 3.31 16.02 -12.87
C ARG A 16 2.88 14.67 -12.31
N TRP A 17 2.78 13.65 -13.16
CA TRP A 17 2.45 12.27 -12.79
C TRP A 17 3.49 11.69 -11.82
N ARG A 18 4.78 11.89 -12.11
CA ARG A 18 5.87 11.43 -11.23
C ARG A 18 5.81 12.05 -9.82
N ASN A 19 5.41 13.32 -9.72
CA ASN A 19 5.25 13.99 -8.42
C ASN A 19 3.98 13.55 -7.68
N VAL A 20 2.87 13.30 -8.40
CA VAL A 20 1.64 12.75 -7.81
C VAL A 20 1.86 11.33 -7.29
N VAL A 21 2.64 10.52 -8.02
CA VAL A 21 3.04 9.17 -7.59
C VAL A 21 3.81 9.21 -6.26
N LYS A 22 4.78 10.13 -6.11
CA LYS A 22 5.53 10.30 -4.85
C LYS A 22 4.68 10.76 -3.66
N ILE A 23 3.67 11.61 -3.92
CA ILE A 23 2.73 12.05 -2.88
C ILE A 23 1.89 10.86 -2.42
N CYS A 24 1.32 10.08 -3.35
CA CYS A 24 0.55 8.87 -3.02
C CYS A 24 1.38 7.77 -2.35
N GLU A 25 2.66 7.63 -2.72
CA GLU A 25 3.62 6.70 -2.12
C GLU A 25 3.72 6.89 -0.60
N SER A 26 3.56 8.13 -0.13
CA SER A 26 3.60 8.47 1.31
C SER A 26 2.32 8.07 2.07
N TYR A 27 1.16 7.99 1.41
CA TYR A 27 -0.15 7.77 2.05
C TYR A 27 -0.63 6.32 2.07
N LEU A 28 -0.21 5.49 1.10
CA LEU A 28 -0.73 4.12 0.93
C LEU A 28 0.06 3.03 1.68
N LEU A 29 1.25 3.34 2.19
CA LEU A 29 2.15 2.39 2.88
C LEU A 29 1.71 2.02 4.31
N GLN A 30 0.66 2.64 4.85
CA GLN A 30 0.23 2.44 6.25
C GLN A 30 -1.06 1.64 6.42
N ALA A 31 -1.71 1.17 5.34
CA ALA A 31 -2.99 0.50 5.46
C ALA A 31 -2.83 -1.01 5.76
N PRO A 32 -3.26 -1.51 6.93
CA PRO A 32 -3.27 -2.94 7.22
C PRO A 32 -4.18 -3.67 6.24
N PHE A 33 -3.76 -4.85 5.80
CA PHE A 33 -4.50 -5.63 4.80
C PHE A 33 -5.78 -6.22 5.40
N GLY A 34 -6.94 -5.65 5.07
CA GLY A 34 -8.24 -6.24 5.36
C GLY A 34 -9.37 -5.23 5.50
N TYR A 35 -10.41 -5.37 4.67
CA TYR A 35 -11.68 -4.64 4.85
C TYR A 35 -12.66 -5.50 5.64
N SER A 36 -13.23 -4.97 6.70
CA SER A 36 -14.37 -5.62 7.37
C SER A 36 -15.60 -5.57 6.45
N ARG A 37 -16.54 -6.51 6.63
CA ARG A 37 -17.81 -6.53 5.85
C ARG A 37 -18.55 -5.19 5.94
N LYS A 38 -18.49 -4.55 7.11
CA LYS A 38 -19.09 -3.23 7.35
C LYS A 38 -18.39 -2.14 6.54
N ASP A 39 -17.06 -2.20 6.43
CA ASP A 39 -16.28 -1.21 5.69
C ASP A 39 -16.59 -1.27 4.19
N VAL A 40 -16.72 -2.49 3.63
CA VAL A 40 -17.09 -2.68 2.22
C VAL A 40 -18.47 -2.08 1.93
N ILE A 41 -19.44 -2.32 2.81
CA ILE A 41 -20.78 -1.75 2.68
C ILE A 41 -20.74 -0.23 2.81
N LEU A 42 -19.99 0.31 3.77
CA LEU A 42 -19.87 1.75 3.99
C LEU A 42 -19.23 2.46 2.80
N ILE A 43 -18.18 1.87 2.21
CA ILE A 43 -17.53 2.38 0.99
C ILE A 43 -18.51 2.33 -0.18
N GLY A 44 -19.25 1.23 -0.36
CA GLY A 44 -20.26 1.11 -1.42
C GLY A 44 -21.33 2.20 -1.33
N VAL A 45 -21.90 2.40 -0.15
CA VAL A 45 -22.89 3.46 0.11
C VAL A 45 -22.26 4.85 -0.10
N GLY A 46 -21.04 5.06 0.39
CA GLY A 46 -20.33 6.34 0.23
C GLY A 46 -20.10 6.71 -1.23
N VAL A 47 -19.70 5.75 -2.07
CA VAL A 47 -19.51 5.98 -3.52
C VAL A 47 -20.84 6.27 -4.21
N THR A 48 -21.92 5.58 -3.84
CA THR A 48 -23.26 5.87 -4.39
C THR A 48 -23.74 7.28 -4.03
N VAL A 49 -23.61 7.68 -2.76
CA VAL A 49 -23.98 9.02 -2.30
C VAL A 49 -23.11 10.09 -2.98
N ALA A 50 -21.81 9.84 -3.13
CA ALA A 50 -20.91 10.74 -3.87
C ALA A 50 -21.34 10.91 -5.33
N GLY A 51 -21.75 9.84 -6.02
CA GLY A 51 -22.27 9.92 -7.39
C GLY A 51 -23.54 10.75 -7.50
N ILE A 52 -24.49 10.56 -6.58
CA ILE A 52 -25.73 11.36 -6.53
C ILE A 52 -25.41 12.82 -6.24
N GLY A 53 -24.52 13.08 -5.28
CA GLY A 53 -24.08 14.43 -4.92
C GLY A 53 -23.40 15.15 -6.08
N LEU A 54 -22.51 14.47 -6.80
CA LEU A 54 -21.87 15.02 -8.00
C LEU A 54 -22.89 15.35 -9.08
N LYS A 55 -23.82 14.43 -9.40
CA LYS A 55 -24.89 14.69 -10.39
C LYS A 55 -25.73 15.90 -10.00
N SER A 56 -26.20 15.94 -8.76
CA SER A 56 -27.03 17.04 -8.23
C SER A 56 -26.27 18.36 -8.22
N GLY A 57 -24.96 18.32 -7.91
CA GLY A 57 -24.08 19.48 -8.00
C GLY A 57 -23.95 20.00 -9.42
N LEU A 58 -23.69 19.13 -10.40
CA LEU A 58 -23.62 19.53 -11.81
C LEU A 58 -24.96 20.11 -12.31
N GLU A 59 -26.09 19.53 -11.91
CA GLU A 59 -27.42 20.06 -12.22
C GLU A 59 -27.66 21.45 -11.60
N PHE A 60 -27.20 21.68 -10.38
CA PHE A 60 -27.27 22.99 -9.72
C PHE A 60 -26.46 24.06 -10.47
N TYR A 61 -25.34 23.68 -11.10
CA TYR A 61 -24.57 24.57 -11.97
C TYR A 61 -25.18 24.76 -13.37
N GLY A 62 -26.36 24.19 -13.64
CA GLY A 62 -27.10 24.38 -14.89
C GLY A 62 -26.76 23.39 -16.00
N VAL A 63 -26.08 22.28 -15.68
CA VAL A 63 -25.83 21.21 -16.65
C VAL A 63 -27.10 20.38 -16.82
N ASP A 64 -27.44 20.07 -18.07
CA ASP A 64 -28.60 19.24 -18.40
C ASP A 64 -28.52 17.88 -17.68
N PRO A 65 -29.64 17.35 -17.11
CA PRO A 65 -29.64 16.11 -16.34
C PRO A 65 -29.06 14.90 -17.09
N LEU A 66 -29.25 14.83 -18.41
CA LEU A 66 -28.73 13.74 -19.23
C LEU A 66 -27.20 13.83 -19.37
N GLN A 67 -26.69 15.05 -19.56
CA GLN A 67 -25.24 15.28 -19.65
C GLN A 67 -24.54 15.12 -18.31
N ALA A 68 -25.15 15.60 -17.22
CA ALA A 68 -24.64 15.46 -15.87
C ALA A 68 -24.45 13.97 -15.50
N GLY A 69 -25.42 13.12 -15.84
CA GLY A 69 -25.33 11.67 -15.67
C GLY A 69 -24.12 11.06 -16.40
N ASN A 70 -23.94 11.39 -17.67
CA ASN A 70 -22.83 10.87 -18.48
C ASN A 70 -21.46 11.30 -17.95
N VAL A 71 -21.31 12.55 -17.51
CA VAL A 71 -20.07 13.08 -16.95
C VAL A 71 -19.73 12.37 -15.63
N VAL A 72 -20.71 12.25 -14.73
CA VAL A 72 -20.51 11.57 -13.44
C VAL A 72 -20.13 10.10 -13.65
N GLN A 73 -20.77 9.42 -14.60
CA GLN A 73 -20.44 8.03 -14.93
C GLN A 73 -19.01 7.91 -15.46
N LEU A 74 -18.60 8.77 -16.40
CA LEU A 74 -17.23 8.78 -16.91
C LEU A 74 -16.21 9.02 -15.80
N VAL A 75 -16.45 10.00 -14.94
CA VAL A 75 -15.53 10.35 -13.84
C VAL A 75 -15.43 9.24 -12.82
N LEU A 76 -16.55 8.66 -12.38
CA LEU A 76 -16.54 7.58 -11.40
C LEU A 76 -15.92 6.31 -11.97
N VAL A 77 -16.29 5.89 -13.18
CA VAL A 77 -15.76 4.65 -13.78
C VAL A 77 -14.28 4.80 -14.08
N LEU A 78 -13.84 5.88 -14.73
CA LEU A 78 -12.43 6.07 -15.04
C LEU A 78 -11.61 6.35 -13.78
N GLY A 79 -12.13 7.13 -12.85
CA GLY A 79 -11.48 7.43 -11.57
C GLY A 79 -11.25 6.18 -10.74
N LEU A 80 -12.28 5.33 -10.58
CA LEU A 80 -12.15 4.04 -9.89
C LEU A 80 -11.23 3.09 -10.64
N THR A 81 -11.27 3.05 -11.98
CA THR A 81 -10.40 2.18 -12.79
C THR A 81 -8.93 2.59 -12.64
N ILE A 82 -8.62 3.88 -12.75
CA ILE A 82 -7.26 4.39 -12.57
C ILE A 82 -6.81 4.18 -11.13
N GLY A 83 -7.67 4.48 -10.15
CA GLY A 83 -7.40 4.23 -8.74
C GLY A 83 -7.09 2.76 -8.48
N TRP A 84 -7.90 1.85 -9.00
CA TRP A 84 -7.72 0.41 -8.84
C TRP A 84 -6.45 -0.09 -9.51
N ILE A 85 -6.19 0.28 -10.77
CA ILE A 85 -4.95 -0.08 -11.48
C ILE A 85 -3.72 0.46 -10.75
N SER A 86 -3.80 1.68 -10.22
CA SER A 86 -2.71 2.26 -9.46
C SER A 86 -2.35 1.37 -8.26
N THR A 87 -3.34 0.81 -7.55
CA THR A 87 -3.06 -0.13 -6.44
C THR A 87 -2.25 -1.35 -6.87
N TYR A 88 -2.43 -1.85 -8.09
CA TYR A 88 -1.63 -2.96 -8.62
C TYR A 88 -0.20 -2.53 -8.89
N ILE A 89 0.00 -1.38 -9.57
CA ILE A 89 1.33 -0.85 -9.88
C ILE A 89 2.13 -0.60 -8.59
N PHE A 90 1.48 -0.05 -7.55
CA PHE A 90 2.12 0.21 -6.26
C PHE A 90 2.48 -1.07 -5.51
N ARG A 91 1.60 -2.08 -5.49
CA ARG A 91 1.91 -3.40 -4.88
C ARG A 91 3.09 -4.09 -5.57
N VAL A 92 3.17 -3.99 -6.90
CA VAL A 92 4.28 -4.57 -7.67
C VAL A 92 5.59 -3.80 -7.42
N SER A 93 5.55 -2.47 -7.35
CA SER A 93 6.74 -1.64 -7.13
C SER A 93 7.36 -1.84 -5.75
N ASN A 94 6.54 -2.01 -4.71
CA ASN A 94 7.01 -2.18 -3.33
C ASN A 94 7.49 -3.61 -3.01
N LYS A 95 7.40 -4.56 -3.95
CA LYS A 95 7.77 -5.98 -3.77
C LYS A 95 7.14 -6.67 -2.55
N GLU A 96 6.05 -6.12 -2.01
CA GLU A 96 5.25 -6.78 -0.97
C GLU A 96 4.43 -7.90 -1.62
N MET A 97 5.09 -9.02 -1.83
CA MET A 97 4.45 -10.26 -2.26
C MET A 97 3.80 -10.90 -1.03
N THR A 98 2.49 -11.11 -1.09
CA THR A 98 1.67 -11.74 -0.04
C THR A 98 2.34 -12.99 0.55
N TYR A 99 3.02 -13.78 -0.28
CA TYR A 99 3.76 -14.98 0.16
C TYR A 99 5.01 -14.67 1.01
N ALA A 100 5.83 -13.69 0.61
CA ALA A 100 7.05 -13.34 1.32
C ALA A 100 6.77 -12.70 2.69
N GLN A 101 5.68 -11.92 2.79
CA GLN A 101 5.21 -11.39 4.07
C GLN A 101 4.70 -12.51 4.98
N GLN A 102 3.88 -13.42 4.46
CA GLN A 102 3.34 -14.56 5.22
C GLN A 102 4.43 -15.47 5.78
N LEU A 103 5.48 -15.74 5.01
CA LEU A 103 6.57 -16.59 5.45
C LEU A 103 7.33 -15.96 6.64
N ARG A 104 7.67 -14.67 6.54
CA ARG A 104 8.32 -13.93 7.64
C ARG A 104 7.45 -13.88 8.90
N ASP A 105 6.16 -13.65 8.73
CA ASP A 105 5.21 -13.59 9.86
C ASP A 105 5.02 -14.96 10.52
N TYR A 106 5.02 -16.03 9.72
CA TYR A 106 4.97 -17.40 10.22
C TYR A 106 6.26 -17.76 10.98
N GLU A 107 7.43 -17.46 10.41
CA GLU A 107 8.73 -17.69 11.04
C GLU A 107 8.85 -16.95 12.39
N ASN A 108 8.49 -15.68 12.42
CA ASN A 108 8.50 -14.88 13.65
C ASN A 108 7.56 -15.44 14.73
N LYS A 109 6.34 -15.83 14.35
CA LYS A 109 5.37 -16.42 15.29
C LYS A 109 5.82 -17.78 15.81
N VAL A 110 6.45 -18.60 14.97
CA VAL A 110 7.01 -19.89 15.41
C VAL A 110 8.19 -19.65 16.35
N MET A 111 9.08 -18.70 16.05
CA MET A 111 10.22 -18.38 16.92
C MET A 111 9.77 -17.85 18.28
N GLN A 112 8.76 -16.96 18.32
CA GLN A 112 8.15 -16.52 19.57
C GLN A 112 7.51 -17.67 20.35
N LYS A 113 6.74 -18.56 19.69
CA LYS A 113 6.19 -19.75 20.37
C LYS A 113 7.25 -20.70 20.92
N ARG A 114 8.44 -20.76 20.29
CA ARG A 114 9.57 -21.53 20.81
C ARG A 114 10.16 -20.84 22.04
N LEU A 115 10.37 -19.53 22.02
CA LEU A 115 10.86 -18.76 23.16
C LEU A 115 9.89 -18.79 24.35
N ASP A 116 8.59 -18.62 24.13
CA ASP A 116 7.55 -18.70 25.16
C ASP A 116 7.33 -20.13 25.68
N GLY A 117 7.77 -21.14 24.91
CA GLY A 117 7.69 -22.55 25.27
C GLY A 117 8.91 -23.08 26.02
N LEU A 118 10.02 -22.32 26.08
CA LEU A 118 11.17 -22.64 26.92
C LEU A 118 10.94 -22.09 28.33
N THR A 119 11.10 -22.93 29.35
CA THR A 119 11.15 -22.49 30.75
C THR A 119 12.34 -21.56 30.98
N GLU A 120 12.18 -20.49 31.78
CA GLU A 120 13.21 -19.45 32.03
C GLU A 120 14.62 -20.00 32.33
N ALA A 121 14.72 -21.16 32.99
CA ALA A 121 15.98 -21.83 33.28
C ALA A 121 16.75 -22.37 32.05
N GLU A 122 16.05 -22.72 30.97
CA GLU A 122 16.68 -23.19 29.72
C GLU A 122 17.06 -22.02 28.79
N LEU A 123 16.31 -20.91 28.88
CA LEU A 123 16.61 -19.67 28.15
C LEU A 123 17.88 -18.99 28.67
N GLU A 124 18.08 -18.98 30.00
CA GLU A 124 19.33 -18.51 30.62
C GLU A 124 20.53 -19.38 30.24
N ALA A 125 20.38 -20.72 30.25
CA ALA A 125 21.46 -21.63 29.86
C ALA A 125 21.85 -21.50 28.36
N LEU A 126 20.88 -21.22 27.48
CA LEU A 126 21.15 -20.97 26.05
C LEU A 126 21.77 -19.58 25.81
N LEU A 127 21.40 -18.56 26.58
CA LEU A 127 22.04 -17.24 26.53
C LEU A 127 23.49 -17.31 27.01
N GLU A 128 23.77 -18.07 28.06
CA GLU A 128 25.13 -18.28 28.59
C GLU A 128 26.03 -19.00 27.57
N GLN A 129 25.52 -20.04 26.89
CA GLN A 129 26.26 -20.74 25.82
C GLN A 129 26.54 -19.84 24.61
N VAL A 130 25.56 -19.03 24.17
CA VAL A 130 25.76 -18.10 23.04
C VAL A 130 26.77 -17.01 23.38
N GLU A 131 26.81 -16.55 24.63
CA GLU A 131 27.83 -15.59 25.09
C GLU A 131 29.23 -16.21 25.20
N GLU A 132 29.35 -17.47 25.61
CA GLU A 132 30.61 -18.20 25.59
C GLU A 132 31.14 -18.37 24.15
N ASP A 133 30.28 -18.78 23.21
CA ASP A 133 30.66 -18.94 21.81
C ASP A 133 31.05 -17.60 21.15
N LYS A 134 30.35 -16.51 21.46
CA LYS A 134 30.74 -15.15 21.02
C LYS A 134 32.11 -14.74 21.55
N ARG A 135 32.41 -15.04 22.82
CA ARG A 135 33.72 -14.76 23.42
C ARG A 135 34.82 -15.61 22.77
N ARG A 136 34.54 -16.87 22.44
CA ARG A 136 35.48 -17.74 21.73
C ARG A 136 35.78 -17.25 20.30
N LEU A 137 34.76 -16.81 19.57
CA LEU A 137 34.94 -16.21 18.24
C LEU A 137 35.71 -14.89 18.29
N ALA A 138 35.42 -14.01 19.26
CA ALA A 138 36.17 -12.77 19.47
C ALA A 138 37.63 -13.01 19.93
N SER A 139 37.91 -14.14 20.59
CA SER A 139 39.25 -14.57 20.96
C SER A 139 40.02 -15.19 19.79
N GLY A 140 39.34 -15.84 18.84
CA GLY A 140 39.95 -16.43 17.65
C GLY A 140 40.38 -15.40 16.60
N GLU A 141 39.68 -14.26 16.52
CA GLU A 141 40.01 -13.16 15.60
C GLU A 141 41.30 -12.41 16.00
N LYS A 142 41.77 -12.52 17.25
CA LYS A 142 42.99 -11.84 17.72
C LYS A 142 44.30 -12.63 17.47
N VAL A 143 44.22 -13.80 16.84
CA VAL A 143 45.37 -14.72 16.64
C VAL A 143 45.76 -14.86 15.15
N ASN A 144 45.14 -14.10 14.24
CA ASN A 144 45.53 -14.00 12.83
C ASN A 144 45.87 -12.57 12.44
#